data_AF-A0A3B3Q1V8-F1
#
_entry.id   AF-A0A3B3Q1V8-F1
#
_cell.length_a   1.000
_cell.length_b   1.000
_cell.length_c   1.000
_cell.angle_alpha   90.00
_cell.angle_beta   90.00
_cell.angle_gamma   90.00
#
_symmetry.space_group_name_H-M   'P 1'
#
loop_
_entity.id
_entity.type
_entity.pdbx_description
1 polymer ?
#
loop_
_entity_poly.entity_id
_entity_poly.type
_entity_poly.pdbx_seq_one_letter_code
_entity_poly.pdbx_strand_id
1 'polypeptide(L)'
;FEPSDLQAELADCRAQLEHWQGVATICELSKQEELSELQKQCDQEIQSLQEALRETASQYETKITALQVERTQWRSGMLVKPHGLTGGPGDECDSTEPAERDAGEMPEEEAGMPEGDVEGALPLTEGYFSQHCDTSSLSSFSLDTPLLTRRPQPQDDTASLLSTGTLVPEAIYLPPPGHRLVAHADWDALHAQVAELQGDLARLREERAELERELSHHTSETQQQVSVLQSQVQTSENLLQDLQKSFAQSQSTVQGRLAELSLSHRRVCAELSRLRATEPEASQDRAQQADVGPSLQGTHCEERLRIEIVNLKEQLEQRTEESVKLSSLKTETDRIQSEKDKLQSELQLCHTELSGLRVALSHLQKENKAQSSNKSALEQQCLELRSQVISLRSQLDNSQAVQRDFVQLSQSLQVKLELIRQAGCMDQVREVLGEGPIDESSKGTDTS
;
A
#
# COMPACT_ATOMS: atom_id res chain seq x y z
N PHE A 1 -53.21 47.16 -21.20
CA PHE A 1 -51.85 46.65 -21.04
C PHE A 1 -50.96 47.53 -21.90
N GLU A 2 -50.24 48.44 -21.26
CA GLU A 2 -49.41 49.44 -21.91
C GLU A 2 -48.18 48.76 -22.53
N PRO A 3 -47.84 49.05 -23.81
CA PRO A 3 -46.69 48.43 -24.48
C PRO A 3 -45.34 48.77 -23.83
N SER A 4 -45.29 49.81 -23.00
CA SER A 4 -44.09 50.26 -22.29
C SER A 4 -43.65 49.31 -21.17
N ASP A 5 -44.59 48.63 -20.49
CA ASP A 5 -44.27 47.72 -19.38
C ASP A 5 -43.61 46.43 -19.90
N LEU A 6 -44.13 45.88 -21.02
CA LEU A 6 -43.53 44.72 -21.69
C LEU A 6 -42.13 45.02 -22.23
N GLN A 7 -41.88 46.26 -22.66
CA GLN A 7 -40.57 46.67 -23.16
C GLN A 7 -39.53 46.80 -22.04
N ALA A 8 -39.96 47.20 -20.83
CA ALA A 8 -39.12 47.19 -19.63
C ALA A 8 -38.81 45.76 -19.18
N GLU A 9 -39.81 44.87 -19.12
CA GLU A 9 -39.61 43.46 -18.76
C GLU A 9 -38.66 42.73 -19.73
N LEU A 10 -38.73 43.01 -21.03
CA LEU A 10 -37.79 42.47 -22.01
C LEU A 10 -36.36 42.98 -21.82
N ALA A 11 -36.20 44.26 -21.44
CA ALA A 11 -34.89 44.83 -21.15
C ALA A 11 -34.28 44.19 -19.88
N ASP A 12 -35.08 43.97 -18.85
CA ASP A 12 -34.66 43.30 -17.61
C ASP A 12 -34.30 41.83 -17.87
N CYS A 13 -35.11 41.10 -18.64
CA CYS A 13 -34.79 39.73 -19.06
C CYS A 13 -33.46 39.67 -19.82
N ARG A 14 -33.21 40.63 -20.71
CA ARG A 14 -31.95 40.71 -21.48
C ARG A 14 -30.75 40.99 -20.58
N ALA A 15 -30.88 41.92 -19.63
CA ALA A 15 -29.81 42.22 -18.67
C ALA A 15 -29.48 41.01 -17.78
N GLN A 16 -30.50 40.24 -17.36
CA GLN A 16 -30.31 39.00 -16.61
C GLN A 16 -29.59 37.93 -17.44
N LEU A 17 -29.95 37.77 -18.72
CA LEU A 17 -29.25 36.85 -19.62
C LEU A 17 -27.78 37.25 -19.80
N GLU A 18 -27.49 38.53 -20.02
CA GLU A 18 -26.12 39.05 -20.13
C GLU A 18 -25.33 38.85 -18.82
N HIS A 19 -25.98 39.02 -17.66
CA HIS A 19 -25.39 38.74 -16.36
C HIS A 19 -25.04 37.25 -16.18
N TRP A 20 -26.00 36.34 -16.41
CA TRP A 20 -25.77 34.91 -16.28
C TRP A 20 -24.76 34.38 -17.30
N GLN A 21 -24.72 34.95 -18.50
CA GLN A 21 -23.69 34.66 -19.49
C GLN A 21 -22.31 35.08 -18.98
N GLY A 22 -22.18 36.27 -18.39
CA GLY A 22 -20.92 36.73 -17.78
C GLY A 22 -20.47 35.82 -16.63
N VAL A 23 -21.39 35.42 -15.75
CA VAL A 23 -21.11 34.48 -14.64
C VAL A 23 -20.65 33.13 -15.20
N ALA A 24 -21.32 32.58 -16.21
CA ALA A 24 -20.94 31.33 -16.84
C ALA A 24 -19.53 31.40 -17.45
N THR A 25 -19.19 32.49 -18.13
CA THR A 25 -17.85 32.70 -18.69
C THR A 25 -16.79 32.80 -17.59
N ILE A 26 -17.05 33.49 -16.49
CA ILE A 26 -16.11 33.58 -15.36
C ILE A 26 -15.91 32.19 -14.73
N CYS A 27 -16.99 31.42 -14.54
CA CYS A 27 -16.89 30.04 -14.04
C CYS A 27 -16.10 29.13 -14.98
N GLU A 28 -16.29 29.27 -16.29
CA GLU A 28 -15.54 28.50 -17.30
C GLU A 28 -14.05 28.86 -17.28
N LEU A 29 -13.72 30.15 -17.20
CA LEU A 29 -12.32 30.61 -17.10
C LEU A 29 -11.68 30.18 -15.79
N SER A 30 -12.37 30.31 -14.65
CA SER A 30 -11.88 29.86 -13.34
C SER A 30 -11.58 28.36 -13.33
N LYS A 31 -12.49 27.55 -13.90
CA LYS A 31 -12.25 26.11 -14.05
C LYS A 31 -11.06 25.82 -14.96
N GLN A 32 -10.90 26.57 -16.04
CA GLN A 32 -9.77 26.42 -16.96
C GLN A 32 -8.43 26.78 -16.28
N GLU A 33 -8.42 27.80 -15.43
CA GLU A 33 -7.26 28.18 -14.61
C GLU A 33 -6.89 27.07 -13.63
N GLU A 34 -7.85 26.56 -12.85
CA GLU A 34 -7.64 25.44 -11.92
C GLU A 34 -7.10 24.18 -12.63
N LEU A 35 -7.66 23.83 -13.79
CA LEU A 35 -7.16 22.71 -14.59
C LEU A 35 -5.71 22.94 -15.06
N SER A 36 -5.38 24.18 -15.43
CA SER A 36 -4.02 24.53 -15.87
C SER A 36 -3.01 24.51 -14.72
N GLU A 37 -3.42 24.88 -13.50
CA GLU A 37 -2.59 24.80 -12.30
C GLU A 37 -2.37 23.34 -11.88
N LEU A 38 -3.43 22.54 -11.89
CA LEU A 38 -3.34 21.10 -11.60
C LEU A 38 -2.44 20.38 -12.61
N GLN A 39 -2.53 20.73 -13.91
CA GLN A 39 -1.63 20.19 -14.92
C GLN A 39 -0.17 20.56 -14.65
N LYS A 40 0.11 21.83 -14.28
CA LYS A 40 1.47 22.27 -13.91
C LYS A 40 2.00 21.52 -12.68
N GLN A 41 1.16 21.26 -11.68
CA GLN A 41 1.54 20.50 -10.50
C GLN A 41 1.92 19.05 -10.87
N CYS A 42 1.09 18.38 -11.67
CA CYS A 42 1.41 17.04 -12.20
C CYS A 42 2.74 17.03 -12.96
N ASP A 43 2.98 18.01 -13.84
CA ASP A 43 4.24 18.10 -14.60
C ASP A 43 5.45 18.29 -13.67
N GLN A 44 5.31 19.11 -12.62
CA GLN A 44 6.36 19.33 -11.62
C GLN A 44 6.66 18.07 -10.79
N GLU A 45 5.63 17.34 -10.36
CA GLU A 45 5.79 16.07 -9.63
C GLU A 45 6.48 15.02 -10.50
N ILE A 46 6.08 14.91 -11.77
CA ILE A 46 6.73 14.00 -12.73
C ILE A 46 8.21 14.36 -12.87
N GLN A 47 8.56 15.64 -13.02
CA GLN A 47 9.95 16.09 -13.12
C GLN A 47 10.75 15.80 -11.83
N SER A 48 10.15 16.04 -10.66
CA SER A 48 10.77 15.75 -9.37
C SER A 48 11.03 14.24 -9.18
N LEU A 49 10.06 13.39 -9.53
CA LEU A 49 10.23 11.94 -9.50
C LEU A 49 11.29 11.45 -10.48
N GLN A 50 11.31 12.00 -11.70
CA GLN A 50 12.36 11.69 -12.68
C GLN A 50 13.74 12.08 -12.18
N GLU A 51 13.86 13.20 -11.47
CA GLU A 51 15.11 13.63 -10.84
C GLU A 51 15.57 12.69 -9.74
N ALA A 52 14.67 12.31 -8.83
CA ALA A 52 14.98 11.35 -7.77
C ALA A 52 15.41 9.98 -8.33
N LEU A 53 14.73 9.50 -9.40
CA LEU A 53 15.11 8.26 -10.09
C LEU A 53 16.50 8.37 -10.76
N ARG A 54 16.80 9.51 -11.38
CA ARG A 54 18.12 9.79 -11.96
C ARG A 54 19.21 9.86 -10.90
N GLU A 55 18.94 10.49 -9.75
CA GLU A 55 19.89 10.57 -8.64
C GLU A 55 20.16 9.19 -8.05
N THR A 56 19.12 8.40 -7.78
CA THR A 56 19.27 7.03 -7.27
C THR A 56 20.02 6.14 -8.27
N ALA A 57 19.74 6.25 -9.57
CA ALA A 57 20.53 5.57 -10.60
C ALA A 57 22.01 5.95 -10.55
N SER A 58 22.32 7.25 -10.48
CA SER A 58 23.69 7.75 -10.33
C SER A 58 24.37 7.23 -9.06
N GLN A 59 23.66 7.18 -7.92
CA GLN A 59 24.16 6.60 -6.68
C GLN A 59 24.52 5.11 -6.86
N TYR A 60 23.69 4.33 -7.57
CA TYR A 60 24.02 2.94 -7.87
C TYR A 60 25.23 2.81 -8.81
N GLU A 61 25.37 3.67 -9.83
CA GLU A 61 26.54 3.69 -10.71
C GLU A 61 27.83 3.98 -9.93
N THR A 62 27.82 4.96 -9.02
CA THR A 62 28.98 5.25 -8.16
C THR A 62 29.33 4.08 -7.23
N LYS A 63 28.32 3.38 -6.68
CA LYS A 63 28.54 2.20 -5.85
C LYS A 63 29.11 1.03 -6.64
N ILE A 64 28.58 0.79 -7.84
CA ILE A 64 29.08 -0.26 -8.75
C ILE A 64 30.53 0.03 -9.12
N THR A 65 30.86 1.26 -9.52
CA THR A 65 32.23 1.65 -9.86
C THR A 65 33.17 1.54 -8.66
N ALA A 66 32.75 1.95 -7.45
CA ALA A 66 33.54 1.77 -6.22
C ALA A 66 33.84 0.29 -5.93
N LEU A 67 32.83 -0.59 -6.05
CA LEU A 67 33.02 -2.04 -5.88
C LEU A 67 33.93 -2.64 -6.97
N GLN A 68 33.85 -2.14 -8.20
CA GLN A 68 34.75 -2.57 -9.28
C GLN A 68 36.20 -2.14 -9.01
N VAL A 69 36.43 -0.92 -8.52
CA VAL A 69 37.75 -0.42 -8.11
C VAL A 69 38.30 -1.21 -6.92
N GLU A 70 37.47 -1.49 -5.92
CA GLU A 70 37.88 -2.32 -4.78
C GLU A 70 38.29 -3.72 -5.26
N ARG A 71 37.52 -4.32 -6.17
CA ARG A 71 37.83 -5.63 -6.76
C ARG A 71 39.13 -5.63 -7.57
N THR A 72 39.45 -4.56 -8.30
CA THR A 72 40.72 -4.44 -9.03
C THR A 72 41.89 -4.16 -8.08
N GLN A 73 41.66 -3.42 -6.99
CA GLN A 73 42.64 -3.17 -5.94
C GLN A 73 43.00 -4.45 -5.16
N TRP A 74 42.01 -5.28 -4.80
CA TRP A 74 42.25 -6.61 -4.23
C TRP A 74 43.03 -7.51 -5.19
N ARG A 75 42.69 -7.46 -6.49
CA ARG A 75 43.43 -8.20 -7.53
C ARG A 75 44.87 -7.71 -7.68
N SER A 76 45.13 -6.42 -7.54
CA SER A 76 46.47 -5.82 -7.59
C SER A 76 47.29 -6.08 -6.30
N GLY A 77 46.64 -6.06 -5.14
CA GLY A 77 47.25 -6.32 -3.82
C GLY A 77 47.66 -7.77 -3.58
N MET A 78 47.09 -8.73 -4.33
CA MET A 78 47.55 -10.13 -4.32
C MET A 78 48.82 -10.36 -5.17
N LEU A 79 49.34 -9.37 -5.89
CA LEU A 79 50.56 -9.47 -6.69
C LEU A 79 51.75 -8.77 -6.04
N VAL A 80 52.12 -9.13 -4.80
CA VAL A 80 53.41 -8.72 -4.22
C VAL A 80 54.09 -9.83 -3.40
N LYS A 81 54.91 -10.64 -4.12
CA LYS A 81 56.27 -11.19 -3.83
C LYS A 81 56.49 -12.31 -2.77
N PRO A 82 57.46 -13.25 -3.00
CA PRO A 82 58.89 -12.97 -2.76
C PRO A 82 59.93 -13.53 -3.78
N HIS A 83 61.16 -13.06 -3.56
CA HIS A 83 62.39 -13.07 -4.36
C HIS A 83 63.08 -14.44 -4.60
N GLY A 84 63.91 -14.56 -5.65
CA GLY A 84 65.06 -15.50 -5.66
C GLY A 84 65.66 -16.00 -6.99
N LEU A 85 66.53 -15.18 -7.63
CA LEU A 85 67.79 -15.50 -8.34
C LEU A 85 67.90 -16.47 -9.57
N THR A 86 68.65 -15.95 -10.56
CA THR A 86 69.59 -16.56 -11.54
C THR A 86 69.19 -16.73 -13.01
N GLY A 87 70.02 -16.10 -13.89
CA GLY A 87 70.26 -16.50 -15.29
C GLY A 87 69.80 -15.50 -16.38
N GLY A 88 70.71 -14.69 -16.93
CA GLY A 88 70.50 -13.98 -18.22
C GLY A 88 70.96 -14.82 -19.42
N PRO A 89 71.32 -14.23 -20.58
CA PRO A 89 70.67 -13.16 -21.37
C PRO A 89 70.28 -13.69 -22.79
N GLY A 90 69.53 -12.92 -23.58
CA GLY A 90 69.51 -13.12 -25.05
C GLY A 90 68.22 -12.70 -25.79
N ASP A 91 68.43 -11.84 -26.78
CA ASP A 91 67.66 -11.55 -28.01
C ASP A 91 66.29 -10.87 -27.90
N GLU A 92 66.21 -9.58 -28.25
CA GLU A 92 66.15 -9.00 -29.63
C GLU A 92 64.73 -9.07 -30.19
N CYS A 93 64.03 -7.93 -30.25
CA CYS A 93 63.66 -7.20 -31.49
C CYS A 93 62.13 -7.26 -31.63
N ASP A 94 61.39 -6.27 -32.10
CA ASP A 94 61.67 -4.93 -32.62
C ASP A 94 60.33 -4.17 -32.60
N SER A 95 60.47 -2.87 -32.43
CA SER A 95 59.60 -1.71 -32.66
C SER A 95 58.21 -1.88 -33.31
N THR A 96 57.27 -1.01 -32.90
CA THR A 96 56.80 0.16 -33.69
C THR A 96 55.32 0.51 -33.35
N GLU A 97 55.11 1.63 -32.64
CA GLU A 97 53.86 2.43 -32.69
C GLU A 97 53.83 3.29 -33.97
N PRO A 98 52.81 4.13 -34.26
CA PRO A 98 51.36 4.09 -34.01
C PRO A 98 50.58 4.37 -35.33
N ALA A 99 49.25 4.50 -35.29
CA ALA A 99 48.52 5.68 -35.83
C ALA A 99 47.02 5.43 -36.08
N GLU A 100 46.33 6.56 -36.02
CA GLU A 100 44.90 6.87 -36.02
C GLU A 100 44.07 6.51 -37.28
N ARG A 101 42.74 6.68 -37.10
CA ARG A 101 41.65 6.92 -38.08
C ARG A 101 41.11 5.68 -38.78
N ASP A 102 39.85 5.57 -39.16
CA ASP A 102 38.58 6.28 -39.00
C ASP A 102 37.58 5.44 -39.84
N ALA A 103 36.29 5.60 -39.57
CA ALA A 103 35.17 5.22 -40.43
C ALA A 103 34.88 3.73 -40.69
N GLY A 104 33.71 3.31 -40.23
CA GLY A 104 32.60 3.17 -41.18
C GLY A 104 32.24 1.76 -41.64
N GLU A 105 31.02 1.40 -41.24
CA GLU A 105 30.01 0.62 -41.98
C GLU A 105 30.05 -0.92 -42.01
N MET A 106 28.83 -1.40 -41.76
CA MET A 106 28.27 -2.75 -41.77
C MET A 106 28.57 -3.54 -43.06
N PRO A 107 28.33 -4.86 -43.04
CA PRO A 107 27.04 -5.30 -43.58
C PRO A 107 26.33 -6.40 -42.78
N GLU A 108 25.01 -6.31 -42.82
CA GLU A 108 24.05 -7.40 -42.60
C GLU A 108 24.15 -8.46 -43.71
N GLU A 109 23.84 -9.72 -43.41
CA GLU A 109 23.00 -10.54 -44.29
C GLU A 109 22.19 -11.55 -43.46
N GLU A 110 20.89 -11.56 -43.77
CA GLU A 110 19.85 -12.49 -43.32
C GLU A 110 20.08 -13.93 -43.82
N ALA A 111 19.55 -14.91 -43.10
CA ALA A 111 18.35 -15.66 -43.55
C ALA A 111 18.11 -16.93 -42.71
N GLY A 112 16.84 -17.16 -42.36
CA GLY A 112 16.29 -18.52 -42.27
C GLY A 112 15.69 -18.94 -40.93
N MET A 113 14.43 -18.57 -40.70
CA MET A 113 13.52 -19.34 -39.82
C MET A 113 13.17 -20.69 -40.48
N PRO A 114 12.76 -21.69 -39.69
CA PRO A 114 11.32 -21.93 -39.64
C PRO A 114 10.77 -22.24 -38.24
N GLU A 115 9.46 -22.02 -38.11
CA GLU A 115 8.61 -22.32 -36.97
C GLU A 115 8.35 -23.82 -36.74
N GLY A 116 7.93 -24.16 -35.52
CA GLY A 116 7.31 -25.44 -35.16
C GLY A 116 6.94 -25.50 -33.67
N ASP A 117 5.64 -25.47 -33.38
CA ASP A 117 4.98 -25.57 -32.08
C ASP A 117 5.12 -26.96 -31.39
N VAL A 118 4.70 -26.99 -30.11
CA VAL A 118 4.21 -28.14 -29.29
C VAL A 118 5.17 -28.73 -28.24
N GLU A 119 4.92 -28.33 -26.99
CA GLU A 119 4.56 -29.17 -25.82
C GLU A 119 5.42 -30.41 -25.48
N GLY A 120 6.00 -30.46 -24.28
CA GLY A 120 6.55 -31.72 -23.75
C GLY A 120 7.48 -31.58 -22.54
N ALA A 121 6.88 -31.78 -21.36
CA ALA A 121 7.38 -32.55 -20.22
C ALA A 121 8.89 -32.58 -19.85
N LEU A 122 9.13 -32.27 -18.57
CA LEU A 122 10.29 -32.63 -17.73
C LEU A 122 11.03 -33.91 -18.14
N PRO A 123 12.35 -33.98 -17.82
CA PRO A 123 12.69 -34.82 -16.68
C PRO A 123 13.77 -34.25 -15.75
N LEU A 124 13.60 -34.61 -14.47
CA LEU A 124 14.63 -34.71 -13.46
C LEU A 124 15.89 -35.39 -14.00
N THR A 125 17.05 -34.85 -13.65
CA THR A 125 18.21 -35.68 -13.30
C THR A 125 18.73 -35.29 -11.93
N GLU A 126 18.80 -36.35 -11.14
CA GLU A 126 18.98 -36.43 -9.72
C GLU A 126 20.44 -36.76 -9.40
N GLY A 127 20.92 -36.24 -8.27
CA GLY A 127 22.07 -36.78 -7.55
C GLY A 127 23.43 -36.35 -8.08
N TYR A 128 24.25 -35.76 -7.21
CA TYR A 128 25.27 -36.49 -6.46
C TYR A 128 26.09 -35.47 -5.64
N PHE A 129 26.04 -35.59 -4.30
CA PHE A 129 27.12 -35.40 -3.31
C PHE A 129 27.96 -34.10 -3.35
N SER A 130 28.38 -33.47 -2.25
CA SER A 130 28.41 -33.86 -0.85
C SER A 130 28.68 -32.60 -0.01
N GLN A 131 28.17 -32.61 1.22
CA GLN A 131 28.65 -31.79 2.32
C GLN A 131 30.16 -31.91 2.49
N HIS A 132 30.83 -30.78 2.71
CA HIS A 132 31.94 -30.69 3.67
C HIS A 132 31.92 -29.30 4.32
N CYS A 133 31.55 -29.28 5.60
CA CYS A 133 32.06 -28.35 6.61
C CYS A 133 33.60 -28.52 6.66
N ASP A 134 34.45 -27.53 6.93
CA ASP A 134 34.49 -26.67 8.10
C ASP A 134 35.58 -25.58 7.95
N THR A 135 35.50 -24.55 8.82
CA THR A 135 36.60 -23.69 9.33
C THR A 135 37.27 -22.74 8.32
N SER A 136 37.19 -21.41 8.48
CA SER A 136 37.82 -20.67 9.58
C SER A 136 37.39 -19.19 9.56
N SER A 137 37.18 -18.62 10.74
CA SER A 137 37.01 -17.20 11.04
C SER A 137 38.06 -16.31 10.39
N LEU A 138 37.69 -15.08 10.02
CA LEU A 138 38.30 -13.85 10.55
C LEU A 138 37.36 -12.65 10.34
N SER A 139 37.40 -11.79 11.34
CA SER A 139 36.64 -10.58 11.58
C SER A 139 36.73 -9.49 10.50
N SER A 140 35.70 -8.64 10.52
CA SER A 140 35.76 -7.17 10.44
C SER A 140 35.40 -6.52 9.10
N PHE A 141 34.16 -6.02 8.99
CA PHE A 141 33.87 -4.77 8.30
C PHE A 141 32.78 -4.01 9.06
N SER A 142 33.16 -2.82 9.53
CA SER A 142 32.28 -1.82 10.12
C SER A 142 31.30 -1.29 9.07
N LEU A 143 30.02 -1.21 9.44
CA LEU A 143 29.04 -0.38 8.72
C LEU A 143 29.02 0.99 9.39
N ASP A 144 29.62 1.98 8.72
CA ASP A 144 29.29 3.39 8.93
C ASP A 144 28.34 3.83 7.80
N THR A 145 27.19 4.37 8.18
CA THR A 145 26.38 5.28 7.35
C THR A 145 26.51 6.68 7.96
N PRO A 146 26.55 7.74 7.13
CA PRO A 146 27.26 8.97 7.45
C PRO A 146 26.40 9.89 8.30
N LEU A 147 27.02 10.62 9.23
CA LEU A 147 26.76 12.03 9.46
C LEU A 147 27.88 12.61 10.34
N LEU A 148 28.31 13.82 9.96
CA LEU A 148 29.20 14.77 10.64
C LEU A 148 30.70 14.71 10.29
N THR A 149 31.11 15.80 9.65
CA THR A 149 32.45 16.27 9.32
C THR A 149 33.52 15.94 10.37
N ARG A 150 34.33 14.92 10.09
CA ARG A 150 35.53 14.59 10.88
C ARG A 150 36.67 15.57 10.52
N ARG A 151 36.81 16.62 11.31
CA ARG A 151 38.02 17.45 11.40
C ARG A 151 39.19 16.55 11.84
N PRO A 152 40.42 16.70 11.31
CA PRO A 152 41.54 15.84 11.70
C PRO A 152 41.94 16.13 13.15
N GLN A 153 41.93 15.12 14.02
CA GLN A 153 42.38 15.23 15.41
C GLN A 153 43.87 14.84 15.49
N PRO A 154 44.70 15.56 16.27
CA PRO A 154 46.14 15.30 16.32
C PRO A 154 46.43 13.97 17.00
N GLN A 155 47.41 13.29 16.44
CA GLN A 155 48.20 12.24 17.06
C GLN A 155 48.87 12.82 18.31
N ASP A 156 48.44 12.37 19.51
CA ASP A 156 49.18 12.56 20.74
C ASP A 156 49.46 11.19 21.36
N ASP A 157 50.75 10.98 21.60
CA ASP A 157 51.37 9.74 22.04
C ASP A 157 50.77 9.20 23.35
N THR A 158 50.12 8.03 23.30
CA THR A 158 50.06 7.16 24.49
C THR A 158 51.39 6.42 24.62
N ALA A 159 52.43 7.16 24.98
CA ALA A 159 53.59 6.61 25.67
C ALA A 159 53.18 6.29 27.12
N SER A 160 53.28 5.01 27.48
CA SER A 160 53.86 4.58 28.77
C SER A 160 53.39 5.32 30.04
N LEU A 161 52.21 5.00 30.59
CA LEU A 161 51.84 5.35 31.97
C LEU A 161 51.06 4.23 32.68
N LEU A 162 51.68 3.06 32.81
CA LEU A 162 51.34 2.09 33.87
C LEU A 162 52.62 1.66 34.60
N SER A 163 53.31 2.64 35.15
CA SER A 163 54.22 2.52 36.28
C SER A 163 54.08 3.79 37.12
N THR A 164 54.13 3.65 38.45
CA THR A 164 53.68 4.60 39.50
C THR A 164 52.15 4.60 39.67
N GLY A 165 51.54 4.16 40.77
CA GLY A 165 52.00 4.20 42.16
C GLY A 165 51.48 5.48 42.81
N THR A 166 50.37 5.34 43.56
CA THR A 166 49.85 6.31 44.56
C THR A 166 49.60 7.75 44.12
N LEU A 167 48.36 8.03 43.71
CA LEU A 167 47.60 9.23 44.11
C LEU A 167 46.15 9.00 43.67
N VAL A 168 45.27 8.84 44.65
CA VAL A 168 43.82 8.77 44.46
C VAL A 168 43.29 10.20 44.59
N PRO A 169 42.86 10.87 43.50
CA PRO A 169 41.90 11.94 43.64
C PRO A 169 40.57 11.30 44.07
N GLU A 170 40.08 11.66 45.24
CA GLU A 170 38.71 11.38 45.65
C GLU A 170 37.75 11.86 44.55
N ALA A 171 36.80 11.01 44.17
CA ALA A 171 35.68 11.27 43.24
C ALA A 171 35.92 11.08 41.73
N ILE A 172 36.47 9.95 41.29
CA ILE A 172 36.06 9.41 39.97
C ILE A 172 34.69 8.74 40.18
N TYR A 173 33.61 9.46 39.87
CA TYR A 173 32.25 8.91 39.91
C TYR A 173 32.15 7.78 38.87
N LEU A 174 32.10 6.54 39.36
CA LEU A 174 31.77 5.37 38.54
C LEU A 174 30.24 5.22 38.51
N PRO A 175 29.58 5.35 37.35
CA PRO A 175 28.14 5.16 37.26
C PRO A 175 27.75 3.73 37.62
N PRO A 176 26.57 3.51 38.24
CA PRO A 176 26.03 2.18 38.45
C PRO A 176 25.91 1.39 37.14
N PRO A 177 25.94 0.05 37.19
CA PRO A 177 25.78 -0.80 36.01
C PRO A 177 24.53 -0.39 35.20
N GLY A 178 24.68 -0.23 33.88
CA GLY A 178 23.61 0.21 32.98
C GLY A 178 23.48 1.73 32.81
N HIS A 179 24.26 2.53 33.53
CA HIS A 179 24.25 3.99 33.42
C HIS A 179 25.52 4.45 32.69
N ARG A 180 25.34 5.28 31.65
CA ARG A 180 26.43 5.91 30.90
C ARG A 180 26.51 7.38 31.29
N LEU A 181 27.71 7.91 31.50
CA LEU A 181 27.92 9.35 31.57
C LEU A 181 27.72 9.94 30.18
N VAL A 182 26.76 10.84 30.07
CA VAL A 182 26.41 11.52 28.83
C VAL A 182 26.79 12.99 29.01
N ALA A 183 27.39 13.60 27.98
CA ALA A 183 27.71 15.02 28.03
C ALA A 183 26.40 15.83 28.07
N HIS A 184 26.41 17.01 28.69
CA HIS A 184 25.21 17.85 28.74
C HIS A 184 24.64 18.17 27.35
N ALA A 185 25.51 18.41 26.36
CA ALA A 185 25.07 18.64 24.98
C ALA A 185 24.32 17.44 24.36
N ASP A 186 24.81 16.22 24.61
CA ASP A 186 24.16 15.00 24.12
C ASP A 186 22.84 14.72 24.86
N TRP A 187 22.79 15.07 26.16
CA TRP A 187 21.59 14.97 26.98
C TRP A 187 20.52 15.96 26.51
N ASP A 188 20.91 17.21 26.25
CA ASP A 188 20.03 18.26 25.71
C ASP A 188 19.52 17.90 24.31
N ALA A 189 20.39 17.35 23.44
CA ALA A 189 20.00 16.87 22.12
C ALA A 189 18.98 15.72 22.20
N LEU A 190 19.18 14.76 23.09
CA LEU A 190 18.23 13.67 23.31
C LEU A 190 16.90 14.20 23.87
N HIS A 191 16.93 15.19 24.77
CA HIS A 191 15.71 15.81 25.30
C HIS A 191 14.96 16.61 24.23
N ALA A 192 15.66 17.31 23.34
CA ALA A 192 15.06 17.99 22.20
C ALA A 192 14.38 16.98 21.25
N GLN A 193 15.04 15.87 20.92
CA GLN A 193 14.44 14.81 20.10
C GLN A 193 13.23 14.17 20.78
N VAL A 194 13.29 13.91 22.09
CA VAL A 194 12.15 13.38 22.84
C VAL A 194 10.98 14.38 22.83
N ALA A 195 11.24 15.68 22.97
CA ALA A 195 10.22 16.72 22.91
C ALA A 195 9.60 16.84 21.51
N GLU A 196 10.41 16.74 20.45
CA GLU A 196 9.96 16.71 19.06
C GLU A 196 9.06 15.50 18.78
N LEU A 197 9.52 14.30 19.13
CA LEU A 197 8.74 13.07 19.00
C LEU A 197 7.45 13.11 19.83
N GLN A 198 7.46 13.74 21.01
CA GLN A 198 6.25 13.95 21.80
C GLN A 198 5.27 14.91 21.10
N GLY A 199 5.78 15.96 20.45
CA GLY A 199 5.00 16.88 19.63
C GLY A 199 4.37 16.18 18.42
N ASP A 200 5.14 15.36 17.70
CA ASP A 200 4.65 14.60 16.55
C ASP A 200 3.61 13.56 16.98
N LEU A 201 3.85 12.86 18.09
CA LEU A 201 2.86 11.94 18.65
C LEU A 201 1.59 12.67 19.13
N ALA A 202 1.65 13.94 19.53
CA ALA A 202 0.47 14.72 19.87
C ALA A 202 -0.32 15.11 18.61
N ARG A 203 0.36 15.59 17.56
CA ARG A 203 -0.25 15.91 16.25
C ARG A 203 -0.94 14.69 15.63
N LEU A 204 -0.25 13.56 15.56
CA LEU A 204 -0.81 12.32 15.02
C LEU A 204 -2.03 11.84 15.84
N ARG A 205 -2.07 12.10 17.15
CA ARG A 205 -3.26 11.78 17.97
C ARG A 205 -4.43 12.69 17.66
N GLU A 206 -4.19 13.97 17.39
CA GLU A 206 -5.21 14.92 17.01
C GLU A 206 -5.78 14.61 15.62
N GLU A 207 -4.91 14.34 14.64
CA GLU A 207 -5.30 13.89 13.29
C GLU A 207 -6.11 12.59 13.35
N ARG A 208 -5.67 11.61 14.16
CA ARG A 208 -6.45 10.38 14.39
C ARG A 208 -7.84 10.69 14.97
N ALA A 209 -7.93 11.61 15.92
CA ALA A 209 -9.21 11.98 16.54
C ALA A 209 -10.13 12.74 15.57
N GLU A 210 -9.58 13.54 14.66
CA GLU A 210 -10.32 14.19 13.57
C GLU A 210 -10.90 13.15 12.61
N LEU A 211 -10.07 12.24 12.10
CA LEU A 211 -10.50 11.18 11.20
C LEU A 211 -11.54 10.26 11.84
N GLU A 212 -11.41 9.96 13.14
CA GLU A 212 -12.42 9.20 13.88
C GLU A 212 -13.77 9.96 13.95
N ARG A 213 -13.74 11.28 14.12
CA ARG A 213 -14.96 12.11 14.10
C ARG A 213 -15.59 12.15 12.71
N GLU A 214 -14.81 12.39 11.66
CA GLU A 214 -15.30 12.41 10.28
C GLU A 214 -15.92 11.06 9.90
N LEU A 215 -15.26 9.95 10.23
CA LEU A 215 -15.79 8.61 10.00
C LEU A 215 -17.11 8.39 10.76
N SER A 216 -17.18 8.81 12.02
CA SER A 216 -18.41 8.71 12.81
C SER A 216 -19.55 9.56 12.23
N HIS A 217 -19.22 10.74 11.71
CA HIS A 217 -20.17 11.64 11.08
C HIS A 217 -20.74 11.03 9.79
N HIS A 218 -19.88 10.59 8.86
CA HIS A 218 -20.32 9.93 7.64
C HIS A 218 -21.08 8.62 7.90
N THR A 219 -20.68 7.85 8.93
CA THR A 219 -21.43 6.66 9.34
C THR A 219 -22.84 7.02 9.82
N SER A 220 -22.99 8.11 10.58
CA SER A 220 -24.31 8.60 11.00
C SER A 220 -25.14 9.12 9.84
N GLU A 221 -24.55 9.88 8.92
CA GLU A 221 -25.25 10.42 7.74
C GLU A 221 -25.74 9.31 6.82
N THR A 222 -24.89 8.32 6.53
CA THR A 222 -25.27 7.17 5.70
C THR A 222 -26.36 6.34 6.37
N GLN A 223 -26.28 6.13 7.70
CA GLN A 223 -27.35 5.47 8.45
C GLN A 223 -28.67 6.25 8.37
N GLN A 224 -28.62 7.58 8.45
CA GLN A 224 -29.81 8.43 8.31
C GLN A 224 -30.41 8.34 6.90
N GLN A 225 -29.58 8.40 5.85
CA GLN A 225 -30.01 8.24 4.46
C GLN A 225 -30.67 6.86 4.22
N VAL A 226 -30.04 5.79 4.71
CA VAL A 226 -30.59 4.43 4.63
C VAL A 226 -31.94 4.35 5.34
N SER A 227 -32.09 4.97 6.51
CA SER A 227 -33.36 5.00 7.24
C SER A 227 -34.46 5.74 6.47
N VAL A 228 -34.14 6.84 5.79
CA VAL A 228 -35.10 7.58 4.96
C VAL A 228 -35.54 6.72 3.77
N LEU A 229 -34.59 6.13 3.04
CA LEU A 229 -34.90 5.24 1.92
C LEU A 229 -35.72 4.04 2.35
N GLN A 230 -35.40 3.43 3.49
CA GLN A 230 -36.16 2.32 4.07
C GLN A 230 -37.61 2.75 4.38
N SER A 231 -37.80 3.93 4.97
CA SER A 231 -39.15 4.47 5.22
C SER A 231 -39.92 4.72 3.92
N GLN A 232 -39.25 5.24 2.88
CA GLN A 232 -39.87 5.49 1.57
C GLN A 232 -40.29 4.18 0.89
N VAL A 233 -39.43 3.16 0.91
CA VAL A 233 -39.76 1.82 0.40
C VAL A 233 -40.94 1.23 1.17
N GLN A 234 -40.97 1.35 2.50
CA GLN A 234 -42.09 0.86 3.28
C GLN A 234 -43.40 1.58 2.93
N THR A 235 -43.35 2.89 2.67
CA THR A 235 -44.55 3.64 2.24
C THR A 235 -45.02 3.24 0.85
N SER A 236 -44.11 3.00 -0.10
CA SER A 236 -44.49 2.57 -1.46
C SER A 236 -45.04 1.14 -1.47
N GLU A 237 -44.47 0.24 -0.67
CA GLU A 237 -45.01 -1.11 -0.46
C GLU A 237 -46.44 -1.08 0.09
N ASN A 238 -46.69 -0.26 1.12
CA ASN A 238 -48.03 -0.13 1.69
C ASN A 238 -49.03 0.42 0.65
N LEU A 239 -48.64 1.42 -0.13
CA LEU A 239 -49.46 1.97 -1.21
C LEU A 239 -49.79 0.92 -2.28
N LEU A 240 -48.79 0.12 -2.69
CA LEU A 240 -48.98 -0.96 -3.66
C LEU A 240 -49.94 -2.03 -3.12
N GLN A 241 -49.82 -2.39 -1.85
CA GLN A 241 -50.75 -3.33 -1.20
C GLN A 241 -52.19 -2.77 -1.19
N ASP A 242 -52.37 -1.49 -0.92
CA ASP A 242 -53.69 -0.87 -0.91
C ASP A 242 -54.28 -0.73 -2.32
N LEU A 243 -53.45 -0.42 -3.32
CA LEU A 243 -53.85 -0.46 -4.73
C LEU A 243 -54.26 -1.89 -5.14
N GLN A 244 -53.49 -2.90 -4.74
CA GLN A 244 -53.82 -4.31 -5.02
C GLN A 244 -55.17 -4.71 -4.39
N LYS A 245 -55.43 -4.29 -3.14
CA LYS A 245 -56.72 -4.51 -2.47
C LYS A 245 -57.86 -3.79 -3.20
N SER A 246 -57.68 -2.53 -3.57
CA SER A 246 -58.66 -1.73 -4.32
C SER A 246 -58.96 -2.33 -5.70
N PHE A 247 -57.93 -2.80 -6.40
CA PHE A 247 -58.10 -3.50 -7.68
C PHE A 247 -58.90 -4.79 -7.51
N ALA A 248 -58.58 -5.63 -6.53
CA ALA A 248 -59.34 -6.85 -6.26
C ALA A 248 -60.83 -6.54 -5.91
N GLN A 249 -61.08 -5.49 -5.13
CA GLN A 249 -62.44 -5.04 -4.79
C GLN A 249 -63.21 -4.55 -6.02
N SER A 250 -62.60 -3.71 -6.85
CA SER A 250 -63.21 -3.22 -8.10
C SER A 250 -63.46 -4.34 -9.10
N GLN A 251 -62.52 -5.28 -9.24
CA GLN A 251 -62.67 -6.48 -10.05
C GLN A 251 -63.86 -7.33 -9.58
N SER A 252 -63.97 -7.60 -8.28
CA SER A 252 -65.11 -8.34 -7.71
C SER A 252 -66.44 -7.63 -7.95
N THR A 253 -66.46 -6.29 -7.82
CA THR A 253 -67.65 -5.46 -8.07
C THR A 253 -68.08 -5.54 -9.54
N VAL A 254 -67.14 -5.44 -10.48
CA VAL A 254 -67.43 -5.56 -11.92
C VAL A 254 -67.92 -6.97 -12.27
N GLN A 255 -67.28 -8.01 -11.71
CA GLN A 255 -67.74 -9.40 -11.88
C GLN A 255 -69.17 -9.60 -11.35
N GLY A 256 -69.50 -9.00 -10.20
CA GLY A 256 -70.86 -8.99 -9.66
C GLY A 256 -71.87 -8.32 -10.61
N ARG A 257 -71.57 -7.11 -11.10
CA ARG A 257 -72.42 -6.40 -12.07
C ARG A 257 -72.60 -7.19 -13.38
N LEU A 258 -71.54 -7.83 -13.87
CA LEU A 258 -71.62 -8.67 -15.07
C LEU A 258 -72.52 -9.89 -14.83
N ALA A 259 -72.44 -10.51 -13.65
CA ALA A 259 -73.32 -11.62 -13.28
C ALA A 259 -74.79 -11.18 -13.21
N GLU A 260 -75.08 -10.02 -12.61
CA GLU A 260 -76.42 -9.43 -12.57
C GLU A 260 -76.98 -9.13 -13.97
N LEU A 261 -76.17 -8.53 -14.85
CA LEU A 261 -76.55 -8.30 -16.25
C LEU A 261 -76.81 -9.61 -17.00
N SER A 262 -76.01 -10.65 -16.77
CA SER A 262 -76.24 -11.97 -17.39
C SER A 262 -77.56 -12.61 -16.93
N LEU A 263 -77.95 -12.38 -15.67
CA LEU A 263 -79.19 -12.87 -15.10
C LEU A 263 -80.38 -12.06 -15.62
N SER A 264 -80.27 -10.74 -15.70
CA SER A 264 -81.32 -9.89 -16.27
C SER A 264 -81.54 -10.19 -17.75
N HIS A 265 -80.46 -10.36 -18.54
CA HIS A 265 -80.53 -10.78 -19.94
C HIS A 265 -81.24 -12.13 -20.09
N ARG A 266 -80.85 -13.15 -19.32
CA ARG A 266 -81.53 -14.47 -19.34
C ARG A 266 -83.02 -14.37 -19.00
N ARG A 267 -83.40 -13.56 -18.01
CA ARG A 267 -84.81 -13.30 -17.66
C ARG A 267 -85.55 -12.64 -18.82
N VAL A 268 -84.99 -11.59 -19.42
CA VAL A 268 -85.60 -10.89 -20.57
C VAL A 268 -85.73 -11.84 -21.77
N CYS A 269 -84.72 -12.64 -22.08
CA CYS A 269 -84.80 -13.64 -23.14
C CYS A 269 -85.91 -14.67 -22.89
N ALA A 270 -86.05 -15.17 -21.66
CA ALA A 270 -87.11 -16.10 -21.30
C ALA A 270 -88.51 -15.46 -21.45
N GLU A 271 -88.67 -14.20 -21.05
CA GLU A 271 -89.89 -13.42 -21.24
C GLU A 271 -90.20 -13.19 -22.74
N LEU A 272 -89.21 -12.84 -23.56
CA LEU A 272 -89.37 -12.70 -25.02
C LEU A 272 -89.74 -14.02 -25.69
N SER A 273 -89.14 -15.14 -25.26
CA SER A 273 -89.51 -16.48 -25.75
C SER A 273 -90.95 -16.84 -25.36
N ARG A 274 -91.40 -16.45 -24.17
CA ARG A 274 -92.80 -16.64 -23.73
C ARG A 274 -93.77 -15.82 -24.59
N LEU A 275 -93.45 -14.54 -24.85
CA LEU A 275 -94.26 -13.66 -25.70
C LEU A 275 -94.28 -14.13 -27.17
N ARG A 276 -93.17 -14.64 -27.71
CA ARG A 276 -93.15 -15.26 -29.05
C ARG A 276 -93.96 -16.54 -29.14
N ALA A 277 -93.98 -17.37 -28.09
CA ALA A 277 -94.80 -18.58 -28.08
C ALA A 277 -96.31 -18.28 -28.00
N THR A 278 -96.68 -17.08 -27.56
CA THR A 278 -98.07 -16.60 -27.55
C THR A 278 -98.52 -15.92 -28.84
N GLU A 279 -97.64 -15.79 -29.84
CA GLU A 279 -97.93 -15.23 -31.17
C GLU A 279 -97.86 -16.33 -32.25
N PRO A 280 -98.98 -16.97 -32.62
CA PRO A 280 -99.13 -17.53 -33.95
C PRO A 280 -100.13 -16.68 -34.76
N GLU A 281 -99.78 -16.47 -36.03
CA GLU A 281 -100.63 -15.95 -37.12
C GLU A 281 -100.82 -14.42 -37.21
N ALA A 282 -99.79 -13.71 -37.68
CA ALA A 282 -99.96 -12.52 -38.52
C ALA A 282 -98.77 -12.34 -39.48
N SER A 283 -98.89 -12.99 -40.62
CA SER A 283 -98.60 -12.43 -41.94
C SER A 283 -97.21 -11.83 -42.18
N GLN A 284 -96.37 -12.67 -42.78
CA GLN A 284 -95.45 -12.23 -43.83
C GLN A 284 -96.20 -11.35 -44.83
N ASP A 285 -95.78 -10.10 -44.95
CA ASP A 285 -95.92 -9.37 -46.20
C ASP A 285 -94.81 -8.35 -46.34
N ARG A 286 -94.33 -8.25 -47.57
CA ARG A 286 -93.59 -7.12 -48.16
C ARG A 286 -92.07 -7.12 -48.05
N ALA A 287 -91.48 -8.05 -48.80
CA ALA A 287 -90.40 -7.66 -49.69
C ALA A 287 -90.98 -6.76 -50.78
N GLN A 288 -90.58 -5.48 -50.82
CA GLN A 288 -90.55 -4.57 -51.98
C GLN A 288 -90.43 -3.13 -51.47
N GLN A 289 -89.23 -2.56 -51.57
CA GLN A 289 -89.00 -1.18 -52.02
C GLN A 289 -87.49 -0.91 -52.05
N ALA A 290 -86.86 -1.36 -53.14
CA ALA A 290 -85.78 -0.60 -53.73
C ALA A 290 -86.45 0.47 -54.61
N ASP A 291 -86.25 1.74 -54.26
CA ASP A 291 -86.09 2.89 -55.16
C ASP A 291 -86.30 4.18 -54.33
N VAL A 292 -85.19 4.74 -53.83
CA VAL A 292 -85.18 6.06 -53.16
C VAL A 292 -84.20 6.93 -53.93
N GLY A 293 -84.68 8.11 -54.35
CA GLY A 293 -84.12 8.93 -55.41
C GLY A 293 -82.65 9.36 -55.26
N PRO A 294 -82.00 9.72 -56.38
CA PRO A 294 -80.55 9.96 -56.47
C PRO A 294 -80.04 11.17 -55.66
N SER A 295 -80.92 11.96 -55.04
CA SER A 295 -80.53 13.13 -54.22
C SER A 295 -80.27 12.80 -52.74
N LEU A 296 -80.90 11.77 -52.16
CA LEU A 296 -80.67 11.37 -50.77
C LEU A 296 -79.41 10.49 -50.65
N GLN A 297 -79.15 9.65 -51.65
CA GLN A 297 -77.98 8.77 -51.67
C GLN A 297 -76.66 9.55 -51.75
N GLY A 298 -76.62 10.67 -52.49
CA GLY A 298 -75.48 11.59 -52.52
C GLY A 298 -75.17 12.22 -51.16
N THR A 299 -76.19 12.63 -50.40
CA THR A 299 -76.02 13.21 -49.06
C THR A 299 -75.54 12.18 -48.03
N HIS A 300 -76.00 10.93 -48.12
CA HIS A 300 -75.50 9.83 -47.28
C HIS A 300 -74.06 9.40 -47.67
N CYS A 301 -73.70 9.47 -48.95
CA CYS A 301 -72.31 9.28 -49.39
C CYS A 301 -71.39 10.39 -48.84
N GLU A 302 -71.83 11.64 -48.92
CA GLU A 302 -71.09 12.79 -48.41
C GLU A 302 -70.91 12.72 -46.89
N GLU A 303 -71.97 12.37 -46.14
CA GLU A 303 -71.89 12.22 -44.69
C GLU A 303 -70.97 11.07 -44.27
N ARG A 304 -70.95 9.96 -45.01
CA ARG A 304 -69.97 8.88 -44.79
C ARG A 304 -68.52 9.35 -45.00
N LEU A 305 -68.27 10.11 -46.06
CA LEU A 305 -66.94 10.68 -46.32
C LEU A 305 -66.53 11.68 -45.23
N ARG A 306 -67.47 12.48 -44.69
CA ARG A 306 -67.18 13.38 -43.57
C ARG A 306 -66.79 12.62 -42.31
N ILE A 307 -67.53 11.56 -41.95
CA ILE A 307 -67.20 10.69 -40.81
C ILE A 307 -65.83 10.03 -41.03
N GLU A 308 -65.53 9.56 -42.24
CA GLU A 308 -64.25 8.95 -42.59
C GLU A 308 -63.09 9.96 -42.49
N ILE A 309 -63.28 11.20 -42.95
CA ILE A 309 -62.30 12.28 -42.79
C ILE A 309 -62.05 12.60 -41.32
N VAL A 310 -63.10 12.66 -40.48
CA VAL A 310 -62.94 12.92 -39.04
C VAL A 310 -62.20 11.76 -38.37
N ASN A 311 -62.55 10.52 -38.69
CA ASN A 311 -61.87 9.33 -38.14
C ASN A 311 -60.39 9.26 -38.57
N LEU A 312 -60.09 9.55 -39.84
CA LEU A 312 -58.70 9.62 -40.32
C LEU A 312 -57.90 10.75 -39.65
N LYS A 313 -58.53 11.88 -39.34
CA LYS A 313 -57.89 12.97 -38.58
C LYS A 313 -57.60 12.56 -37.15
N GLU A 314 -58.55 11.93 -36.47
CA GLU A 314 -58.37 11.42 -35.11
C GLU A 314 -57.28 10.34 -35.04
N GLN A 315 -57.21 9.45 -36.03
CA GLN A 315 -56.13 8.48 -36.17
C GLN A 315 -54.76 9.15 -36.40
N LEU A 316 -54.72 10.21 -37.21
CA LEU A 316 -53.50 11.00 -37.43
C LEU A 316 -53.04 11.68 -36.13
N GLU A 317 -53.97 12.29 -35.39
CA GLU A 317 -53.70 12.94 -34.12
C GLU A 317 -53.16 11.94 -33.08
N GLN A 318 -53.81 10.79 -32.93
CA GLN A 318 -53.33 9.70 -32.07
C GLN A 318 -51.92 9.24 -32.46
N ARG A 319 -51.65 9.03 -33.76
CA ARG A 319 -50.30 8.66 -34.23
C ARG A 319 -49.26 9.75 -33.98
N THR A 320 -49.63 11.03 -34.05
CA THR A 320 -48.70 12.12 -33.70
C THR A 320 -48.40 12.16 -32.21
N GLU A 321 -49.40 11.95 -31.34
CA GLU A 321 -49.19 11.86 -29.89
C GLU A 321 -48.32 10.67 -29.51
N GLU A 322 -48.57 9.51 -30.12
CA GLU A 322 -47.74 8.31 -29.95
C GLU A 322 -46.30 8.56 -30.41
N SER A 323 -46.10 9.26 -31.53
CA SER A 323 -44.78 9.63 -32.02
C SER A 323 -44.02 10.52 -31.03
N VAL A 324 -44.70 11.45 -30.34
CA VAL A 324 -44.10 12.32 -29.32
C VAL A 324 -43.79 11.52 -28.04
N LYS A 325 -44.66 10.60 -27.64
CA LYS A 325 -44.39 9.70 -26.50
C LYS A 325 -43.19 8.80 -26.79
N LEU A 326 -43.10 8.24 -28.00
CA LEU A 326 -41.95 7.43 -28.44
C LEU A 326 -40.65 8.24 -28.48
N SER A 327 -40.68 9.50 -28.92
CA SER A 327 -39.47 10.34 -28.89
C SER A 327 -39.02 10.65 -27.45
N SER A 328 -39.96 10.93 -26.54
CA SER A 328 -39.65 11.13 -25.11
C SER A 328 -39.12 9.86 -24.44
N LEU A 329 -39.68 8.70 -24.74
CA LEU A 329 -39.18 7.42 -24.22
C LEU A 329 -37.79 7.10 -24.78
N LYS A 330 -37.53 7.45 -26.04
CA LYS A 330 -36.20 7.28 -26.66
C LYS A 330 -35.15 8.14 -25.95
N THR A 331 -35.44 9.43 -25.70
CA THR A 331 -34.50 10.30 -24.97
C THR A 331 -34.24 9.81 -23.55
N GLU A 332 -35.26 9.26 -22.88
CA GLU A 332 -35.07 8.69 -21.54
C GLU A 332 -34.24 7.39 -21.59
N THR A 333 -34.44 6.55 -22.60
CA THR A 333 -33.62 5.35 -22.80
C THR A 333 -32.16 5.71 -23.08
N ASP A 334 -31.90 6.71 -23.91
CA ASP A 334 -30.55 7.21 -24.21
C ASP A 334 -29.89 7.81 -22.95
N ARG A 335 -30.67 8.54 -22.14
CA ARG A 335 -30.21 9.07 -20.85
C ARG A 335 -29.82 7.94 -19.89
N ILE A 336 -30.69 6.97 -19.67
CA ILE A 336 -30.43 5.80 -18.82
C ILE A 336 -29.21 5.03 -19.32
N GLN A 337 -29.07 4.87 -20.64
CA GLN A 337 -27.91 4.20 -21.23
C GLN A 337 -26.62 4.96 -20.92
N SER A 338 -26.61 6.30 -21.02
CA SER A 338 -25.45 7.11 -20.66
C SER A 338 -25.10 7.03 -19.16
N GLU A 339 -26.10 6.98 -18.28
CA GLU A 339 -25.90 6.83 -16.83
C GLU A 339 -25.33 5.43 -16.51
N LYS A 340 -25.84 4.39 -17.17
CA LYS A 340 -25.30 3.03 -17.07
C LYS A 340 -23.82 2.97 -17.49
N ASP A 341 -23.46 3.57 -18.61
CA ASP A 341 -22.09 3.54 -19.12
C ASP A 341 -21.12 4.30 -18.19
N LYS A 342 -21.58 5.41 -17.60
CA LYS A 342 -20.83 6.13 -16.55
C LYS A 342 -20.59 5.26 -15.32
N LEU A 343 -21.64 4.68 -14.75
CA LEU A 343 -21.52 3.79 -13.58
C LEU A 343 -20.64 2.57 -13.88
N GLN A 344 -20.68 2.05 -15.11
CA GLN A 344 -19.83 0.95 -15.53
C GLN A 344 -18.35 1.38 -15.58
N SER A 345 -18.05 2.59 -16.03
CA SER A 345 -16.68 3.14 -16.02
C SER A 345 -16.17 3.39 -14.58
N GLU A 346 -17.02 3.92 -13.69
CA GLU A 346 -16.68 4.13 -12.28
C GLU A 346 -16.41 2.80 -11.56
N LEU A 347 -17.24 1.79 -11.82
CA LEU A 347 -17.04 0.44 -11.28
C LEU A 347 -15.68 -0.15 -11.73
N GLN A 348 -15.30 0.06 -12.99
CA GLN A 348 -14.02 -0.39 -13.52
C GLN A 348 -12.84 0.32 -12.83
N LEU A 349 -12.94 1.64 -12.62
CA LEU A 349 -11.93 2.41 -11.89
C LEU A 349 -11.77 1.88 -10.46
N CYS A 350 -12.87 1.73 -9.72
CA CYS A 350 -12.83 1.15 -8.37
C CYS A 350 -12.23 -0.26 -8.37
N HIS A 351 -12.48 -1.08 -9.39
CA HIS A 351 -11.87 -2.41 -9.50
C HIS A 351 -10.35 -2.34 -9.69
N THR A 352 -9.87 -1.41 -10.52
CA THR A 352 -8.43 -1.19 -10.72
C THR A 352 -7.75 -0.67 -9.45
N GLU A 353 -8.37 0.26 -8.73
CA GLU A 353 -7.89 0.76 -7.44
C GLU A 353 -7.80 -0.34 -6.38
N LEU A 354 -8.86 -1.16 -6.25
CA LEU A 354 -8.87 -2.30 -5.34
C LEU A 354 -7.78 -3.34 -5.67
N SER A 355 -7.51 -3.55 -6.96
CA SER A 355 -6.40 -4.40 -7.41
C SER A 355 -5.04 -3.81 -6.99
N GLY A 356 -4.84 -2.50 -7.20
CA GLY A 356 -3.64 -1.77 -6.77
C GLY A 356 -3.41 -1.84 -5.26
N LEU A 357 -4.45 -1.57 -4.48
CA LEU A 357 -4.42 -1.68 -3.01
C LEU A 357 -4.10 -3.10 -2.54
N ARG A 358 -4.63 -4.12 -3.21
CA ARG A 358 -4.32 -5.53 -2.91
C ARG A 358 -2.86 -5.86 -3.14
N VAL A 359 -2.26 -5.35 -4.22
CA VAL A 359 -0.82 -5.52 -4.50
C VAL A 359 0.02 -4.80 -3.45
N ALA A 360 -0.30 -3.54 -3.12
CA ALA A 360 0.38 -2.78 -2.07
C ALA A 360 0.34 -3.49 -0.71
N LEU A 361 -0.83 -4.01 -0.32
CA LEU A 361 -1.00 -4.78 0.91
C LEU A 361 -0.13 -6.04 0.90
N SER A 362 -0.02 -6.74 -0.23
CA SER A 362 0.86 -7.91 -0.35
C SER A 362 2.35 -7.55 -0.21
N HIS A 363 2.77 -6.39 -0.70
CA HIS A 363 4.14 -5.89 -0.53
C HIS A 363 4.44 -5.54 0.93
N LEU A 364 3.56 -4.77 1.57
CA LEU A 364 3.69 -4.43 2.99
C LEU A 364 3.72 -5.68 3.88
N GLN A 365 2.91 -6.70 3.57
CA GLN A 365 2.96 -7.97 4.30
C GLN A 365 4.30 -8.70 4.15
N LYS A 366 4.89 -8.73 2.95
CA LYS A 366 6.21 -9.33 2.71
C LYS A 366 7.31 -8.56 3.45
N GLU A 367 7.26 -7.23 3.38
CA GLU A 367 8.22 -6.37 4.07
C GLU A 367 8.13 -6.50 5.58
N ASN A 368 6.92 -6.54 6.14
CA ASN A 368 6.72 -6.74 7.57
C ASN A 368 7.29 -8.09 8.05
N LYS A 369 7.11 -9.16 7.26
CA LYS A 369 7.73 -10.47 7.54
C LYS A 369 9.26 -10.40 7.51
N ALA A 370 9.84 -9.73 6.51
CA ALA A 370 11.29 -9.56 6.41
C ALA A 370 11.85 -8.74 7.58
N GLN A 371 11.17 -7.66 7.97
CA GLN A 371 11.52 -6.85 9.14
C GLN A 371 11.41 -7.66 10.43
N SER A 372 10.38 -8.50 10.57
CA SER A 372 10.24 -9.41 11.71
C SER A 372 11.38 -10.41 11.80
N SER A 373 11.82 -11.00 10.67
CA SER A 373 12.99 -11.89 10.69
C SER A 373 14.28 -11.15 11.04
N ASN A 374 14.49 -9.94 10.50
CA ASN A 374 15.67 -9.12 10.82
C ASN A 374 15.71 -8.74 12.30
N LYS A 375 14.56 -8.35 12.86
CA LYS A 375 14.43 -8.07 14.29
C LYS A 375 14.84 -9.29 15.13
N SER A 376 14.33 -10.47 14.80
CA SER A 376 14.69 -11.70 15.54
C SER A 376 16.18 -12.03 15.44
N ALA A 377 16.80 -11.82 14.28
CA ALA A 377 18.23 -12.03 14.07
C ALA A 377 19.08 -11.06 14.90
N LEU A 378 18.70 -9.77 14.94
CA LEU A 378 19.37 -8.76 15.76
C LEU A 378 19.20 -9.04 17.26
N GLU A 379 18.02 -9.47 17.70
CA GLU A 379 17.78 -9.90 19.08
C GLU A 379 18.68 -11.08 19.46
N GLN A 380 18.84 -12.07 18.57
CA GLN A 380 19.74 -13.20 18.78
C GLN A 380 21.21 -12.77 18.87
N GLN A 381 21.67 -11.89 17.98
CA GLN A 381 23.03 -11.33 18.04
C GLN A 381 23.27 -10.55 19.33
N CYS A 382 22.28 -9.79 19.80
CA CYS A 382 22.36 -9.07 21.08
C CYS A 382 22.52 -10.04 22.26
N LEU A 383 21.83 -11.18 22.25
CA LEU A 383 21.97 -12.21 23.29
C LEU A 383 23.35 -12.88 23.24
N GLU A 384 23.87 -13.15 22.05
CA GLU A 384 25.20 -13.74 21.88
C GLU A 384 26.30 -12.80 22.37
N LEU A 385 26.26 -11.52 21.99
CA LEU A 385 27.20 -10.52 22.48
C LEU A 385 27.13 -10.36 24.00
N ARG A 386 25.93 -10.40 24.59
CA ARG A 386 25.78 -10.42 26.07
C ARG A 386 26.46 -11.63 26.69
N SER A 387 26.28 -12.82 26.11
CA SER A 387 26.94 -14.05 26.57
C SER A 387 28.47 -13.92 26.50
N GLN A 388 29.00 -13.38 25.39
CA GLN A 388 30.43 -13.12 25.23
C GLN A 388 30.96 -12.14 26.29
N VAL A 389 30.25 -11.05 26.57
CA VAL A 389 30.61 -10.10 27.62
C VAL A 389 30.65 -10.76 29.00
N ILE A 390 29.67 -11.60 29.33
CA ILE A 390 29.65 -12.35 30.60
C ILE A 390 30.85 -13.29 30.69
N SER A 391 31.18 -13.99 29.60
CA SER A 391 32.34 -14.88 29.53
C SER A 391 33.66 -14.13 29.74
N LEU A 392 33.86 -13.02 29.01
CA LEU A 392 35.05 -12.17 29.16
C LEU A 392 35.16 -11.57 30.57
N ARG A 393 34.03 -11.20 31.19
CA ARG A 393 34.02 -10.71 32.56
C ARG A 393 34.49 -11.79 33.55
N SER A 394 34.00 -13.01 33.40
CA SER A 394 34.45 -14.16 34.21
C SER A 394 35.95 -14.45 34.00
N GLN A 395 36.43 -14.41 32.76
CA GLN A 395 37.87 -14.57 32.48
C GLN A 395 38.72 -13.47 33.14
N LEU A 396 38.26 -12.21 33.09
CA LEU A 396 38.93 -11.10 33.75
C LEU A 396 38.97 -11.31 35.27
N ASP A 397 37.84 -11.67 35.89
CA ASP A 397 37.76 -11.90 37.34
C ASP A 397 38.69 -13.05 37.78
N ASN A 398 38.76 -14.14 36.99
CA ASN A 398 39.70 -15.23 37.21
C ASN A 398 41.16 -14.75 37.11
N SER A 399 41.50 -13.97 36.08
CA SER A 399 42.87 -13.45 35.92
C SER A 399 43.27 -12.50 37.07
N GLN A 400 42.33 -11.69 37.56
CA GLN A 400 42.55 -10.81 38.71
C GLN A 400 42.72 -11.61 40.01
N ALA A 401 41.98 -12.70 40.19
CA ALA A 401 42.17 -13.59 41.33
C ALA A 401 43.56 -14.22 41.31
N VAL A 402 43.99 -14.77 40.17
CA VAL A 402 45.35 -15.33 40.01
C VAL A 402 46.43 -14.28 40.29
N GLN A 403 46.26 -13.04 39.81
CA GLN A 403 47.20 -11.96 40.11
C GLN A 403 47.26 -11.62 41.60
N ARG A 404 46.10 -11.55 42.29
CA ARG A 404 46.08 -11.32 43.75
C ARG A 404 46.80 -12.44 44.50
N ASP A 405 46.54 -13.69 44.13
CA ASP A 405 47.18 -14.85 44.75
C ASP A 405 48.70 -14.82 44.52
N PHE A 406 49.16 -14.47 43.32
CA PHE A 406 50.59 -14.32 43.02
C PHE A 406 51.25 -13.22 43.86
N VAL A 407 50.59 -12.08 44.02
CA VAL A 407 51.08 -10.98 44.86
C VAL A 407 51.13 -11.42 46.33
N GLN A 408 50.11 -12.11 46.83
CA GLN A 408 50.11 -12.61 48.21
C GLN A 408 51.19 -13.66 48.45
N LEU A 409 51.37 -14.59 47.51
CA LEU A 409 52.39 -15.63 47.59
C LEU A 409 53.80 -15.02 47.54
N SER A 410 54.04 -14.05 46.66
CA SER A 410 55.33 -13.36 46.58
C SER A 410 55.64 -12.54 47.83
N GLN A 411 54.65 -11.84 48.40
CA GLN A 411 54.81 -11.14 49.68
C GLN A 411 55.11 -12.12 50.82
N SER A 412 54.36 -13.22 50.93
CA SER A 412 54.58 -14.26 51.94
C SER A 412 55.97 -14.88 51.81
N LEU A 413 56.40 -15.19 50.59
CA LEU A 413 57.74 -15.68 50.30
C LEU A 413 58.81 -14.66 50.72
N GLN A 414 58.62 -13.38 50.40
CA GLN A 414 59.55 -12.31 50.75
C GLN A 414 59.69 -12.16 52.27
N VAL A 415 58.58 -12.25 53.01
CA VAL A 415 58.60 -12.28 54.49
C VAL A 415 59.34 -13.50 55.02
N LYS A 416 59.06 -14.71 54.49
CA LYS A 416 59.76 -15.94 54.89
C LYS A 416 61.26 -15.85 54.64
N LEU A 417 61.69 -15.35 53.48
CA LEU A 417 63.10 -15.16 53.16
C LEU A 417 63.78 -14.15 54.11
N GLU A 418 63.09 -13.06 54.45
CA GLU A 418 63.61 -12.07 55.40
C GLU A 418 63.72 -12.63 56.83
N LEU A 419 62.75 -13.44 57.28
CA LEU A 419 62.83 -14.16 58.55
C LEU A 419 64.01 -15.14 58.58
N ILE A 420 64.26 -15.87 57.49
CA ILE A 420 65.44 -16.75 57.35
C ILE A 420 66.73 -15.93 57.44
N ARG A 421 66.80 -14.76 56.80
CA ARG A 421 67.96 -13.85 56.86
C ARG A 421 68.23 -13.35 58.28
N GLN A 422 67.17 -13.15 59.07
CA GLN A 422 67.24 -12.69 60.46
C GLN A 422 67.47 -13.82 61.47
N ALA A 423 67.33 -15.09 61.08
CA ALA A 423 67.47 -16.23 61.98
C ALA A 423 68.92 -16.36 62.50
N GLY A 424 69.07 -16.53 63.82
CA GLY A 424 70.37 -16.64 64.48
C GLY A 424 70.92 -18.08 64.54
N CYS A 425 70.11 -19.08 64.23
CA CYS A 425 70.49 -20.50 64.22
C CYS A 425 69.72 -21.31 63.17
N MET A 426 70.26 -22.47 62.79
CA MET A 426 69.66 -23.36 61.78
C MET A 426 68.29 -23.94 62.20
N ASP A 427 68.03 -24.06 63.49
CA ASP A 427 66.75 -24.56 64.00
C ASP A 427 65.61 -23.56 63.77
N GLN A 428 65.88 -22.25 63.90
CA GLN A 428 64.92 -21.18 63.56
C GLN A 428 64.63 -21.12 62.06
N VAL A 429 65.62 -21.41 61.21
CA VAL A 429 65.43 -21.49 59.75
C VAL A 429 64.49 -22.66 59.38
N ARG A 430 64.66 -23.82 60.02
CA ARG A 430 63.77 -24.98 59.84
C ARG A 430 62.32 -24.67 60.23
N GLU A 431 62.13 -24.01 61.36
CA GLU A 431 60.80 -23.59 61.83
C GLU A 431 60.10 -22.64 60.84
N VAL A 432 60.81 -21.65 60.29
CA VAL A 432 60.26 -20.72 59.28
C VAL A 432 59.90 -21.40 57.96
N LEU A 433 60.66 -22.44 57.57
CA LEU A 433 60.36 -23.27 56.39
C LEU A 433 59.21 -24.26 56.64
N GLY A 434 58.76 -24.42 57.90
CA GLY A 434 57.77 -25.42 58.27
C GLY A 434 58.33 -26.85 58.28
N GLU A 435 59.66 -27.00 58.24
CA GLU A 435 60.32 -28.28 58.48
C GLU A 435 60.40 -28.47 60.00
N GLY A 436 59.55 -29.35 60.54
CA GLY A 436 59.53 -29.66 61.97
C GLY A 436 60.91 -30.07 62.50
N PRO A 437 61.14 -29.98 63.83
CA PRO A 437 62.45 -30.25 64.41
C PRO A 437 62.91 -31.66 64.03
N ILE A 438 64.18 -31.79 63.66
CA ILE A 438 64.80 -33.11 63.47
C ILE A 438 64.78 -33.77 64.86
N ASP A 439 63.86 -34.70 65.05
CA ASP A 439 63.90 -35.61 66.18
C ASP A 439 65.22 -36.39 66.08
N GLU A 440 66.22 -35.97 66.86
CA GLU A 440 67.38 -36.77 67.26
C GLU A 440 66.88 -37.95 68.13
N SER A 441 66.07 -38.84 67.54
CA SER A 441 65.65 -40.12 68.14
C SER A 441 66.02 -41.35 67.29
N SER A 442 66.78 -41.18 66.20
CA SER A 442 67.34 -42.33 65.45
C SER A 442 68.85 -42.53 65.64
N LYS A 443 69.37 -42.21 66.83
CA LYS A 443 70.59 -42.86 67.32
C LYS A 443 70.23 -44.00 68.26
N GLY A 444 70.31 -45.21 67.72
CA GLY A 444 70.70 -46.39 68.49
C GLY A 444 69.71 -47.55 68.52
N THR A 445 69.85 -48.49 67.59
CA THR A 445 69.95 -49.91 67.94
C THR A 445 70.99 -50.57 67.03
N ASP A 446 72.15 -50.84 67.62
CA ASP A 446 73.08 -51.89 67.20
C ASP A 446 72.40 -53.27 67.26
N THR A 447 73.06 -54.25 66.63
CA THR A 447 72.97 -55.71 66.81
C THR A 447 71.80 -56.47 66.16
N SER A 448 72.02 -57.01 64.96
CA SER A 448 72.39 -58.43 64.70
C SER A 448 72.41 -58.75 63.21
#